data_AF-A0A7S2EII9-F1
#
_entry.id   AF-A0A7S2EII9-F1
#
_cell.length_a   1.000
_cell.length_b   1.000
_cell.length_c   1.000
_cell.angle_alpha   90.00
_cell.angle_beta   90.00
_cell.angle_gamma   90.00
#
_symmetry.space_group_name_H-M   'P 1'
#
loop_
_entity.id
_entity.type
_entity.pdbx_description
1 polymer ?
#
loop_
_entity_poly.entity_id
_entity_poly.type
_entity_poly.pdbx_seq_one_letter_code
_entity_poly.pdbx_strand_id
1 'polypeptide(L)'
;HWPFKVLSGPGGTPIIEVEYKGETKQFKAEEISSMVLGKMKEIAEAYLGKEVKNAVVTVPAYFNDSQRQATKDAGSIAGLNVLRIINEPTAAAIAYGLDQKGEEKNVLIFDLGGGTFDVSLLTIEEGIFEVQATA
;
A
#
# COMPACT_ATOMS: atom_id res chain seq x y z
N HIS A 1 13.99 13.11 -8.06
CA HIS A 1 14.28 13.23 -9.50
C HIS A 1 14.09 11.86 -10.14
N TRP A 2 13.36 11.78 -11.26
CA TRP A 2 13.09 10.50 -11.93
C TRP A 2 13.69 10.49 -13.33
N PRO A 3 14.29 9.37 -13.77
CA PRO A 3 14.85 9.24 -15.12
C PRO A 3 13.79 8.94 -16.18
N PHE A 4 12.60 8.47 -15.76
CA PHE A 4 11.48 8.17 -16.66
C PHE A 4 10.59 9.39 -16.85
N LYS A 5 9.87 9.39 -17.98
CA LYS A 5 8.99 10.49 -18.36
C LYS A 5 7.63 10.35 -17.70
N VAL A 6 7.12 11.47 -17.18
CA VAL A 6 5.75 11.57 -16.66
C VAL A 6 5.00 12.61 -17.48
N LEU A 7 3.86 12.21 -18.03
CA LEU A 7 2.96 13.03 -18.83
C LEU A 7 1.72 13.40 -18.01
N SER A 8 1.08 14.51 -18.39
CA SER A 8 -0.25 14.87 -17.88
C SER A 8 -1.31 14.19 -18.74
N GLY A 9 -2.05 13.26 -18.15
CA GLY A 9 -3.17 12.56 -18.77
C GLY A 9 -4.51 13.28 -18.56
N PRO A 10 -5.63 12.64 -18.93
CA PRO A 10 -6.97 13.19 -18.73
C PRO A 10 -7.19 13.59 -17.27
N GLY A 11 -7.76 14.78 -17.06
CA GLY A 11 -8.00 15.33 -15.72
C GLY A 11 -6.74 15.64 -14.91
N GLY A 12 -5.56 15.72 -15.54
CA GLY A 12 -4.28 15.96 -14.86
C GLY A 12 -3.67 14.72 -14.20
N THR A 13 -4.21 13.53 -14.49
CA THR A 13 -3.70 12.26 -13.95
C THR A 13 -2.28 12.00 -14.46
N PRO A 14 -1.30 11.70 -13.60
CA PRO A 14 0.07 11.40 -14.05
C PRO A 14 0.11 10.07 -14.82
N ILE A 15 0.78 10.07 -15.97
CA ILE A 15 0.97 8.90 -16.83
C ILE A 15 2.47 8.66 -17.02
N ILE A 16 2.94 7.45 -16.72
CA ILE A 16 4.33 7.04 -16.93
C ILE A 16 4.49 6.53 -18.36
N GLU A 17 5.39 7.14 -19.12
CA GLU A 17 5.70 6.75 -20.51
C GLU A 17 7.06 6.05 -20.58
N VAL A 18 7.10 4.87 -21.22
CA VAL A 18 8.30 4.06 -21.40
C VAL A 18 8.33 3.43 -22.79
N GLU A 19 9.52 3.10 -23.27
CA GLU A 19 9.70 2.22 -24.43
C GLU A 19 9.67 0.76 -23.97
N TYR A 20 8.78 -0.04 -24.54
CA TYR A 20 8.67 -1.46 -24.23
C TYR A 20 8.45 -2.26 -25.51
N LYS A 21 9.37 -3.20 -25.79
CA LYS A 21 9.37 -4.02 -27.02
C LYS A 21 9.37 -3.19 -28.31
N GLY A 22 10.06 -2.05 -28.29
CA GLY A 22 10.18 -1.15 -29.44
C GLY A 22 8.95 -0.28 -29.71
N GLU A 23 8.00 -0.25 -28.77
CA GLU A 23 6.83 0.60 -28.83
C GLU A 23 6.74 1.49 -27.58
N THR A 24 6.31 2.74 -27.79
CA THR A 24 5.94 3.61 -26.69
C THR A 24 4.70 3.07 -25.97
N LYS A 25 4.81 2.84 -24.67
CA LYS A 25 3.72 2.42 -23.78
C LYS A 25 3.50 3.45 -22.68
N GLN A 26 2.25 3.59 -22.28
CA GLN A 26 1.82 4.51 -21.24
C GLN A 26 1.08 3.73 -20.16
N PHE A 27 1.40 4.02 -18.90
CA PHE A 27 0.84 3.34 -17.74
C PHE A 27 0.41 4.36 -16.70
N LYS A 28 -0.72 4.10 -16.05
CA LYS A 28 -1.08 4.77 -14.81
C LYS A 28 -0.28 4.21 -13.63
N ALA A 29 -0.25 4.95 -12.53
CA ALA A 29 0.47 4.53 -11.33
C ALA A 29 -0.07 3.20 -10.77
N GLU A 30 -1.39 3.02 -10.73
CA GLU A 30 -2.03 1.80 -10.27
C GLU A 30 -1.73 0.58 -11.15
N GLU A 31 -1.51 0.77 -12.46
CA GLU A 31 -1.12 -0.33 -13.36
C GLU A 31 0.31 -0.79 -13.05
N ILE A 32 1.24 0.14 -12.80
CA ILE A 32 2.60 -0.22 -12.37
C ILE A 32 2.58 -0.93 -11.02
N SER A 33 1.83 -0.41 -10.04
CA SER A 33 1.66 -1.06 -8.73
C SER A 33 1.04 -2.45 -8.85
N SER A 34 0.12 -2.66 -9.80
CA SER A 34 -0.47 -3.98 -10.06
C SER A 34 0.55 -5.00 -10.54
N MET A 35 1.57 -4.57 -11.30
CA MET A 35 2.66 -5.47 -11.74
C MET A 35 3.49 -5.95 -10.54
N VAL A 36 3.76 -5.05 -9.58
CA VAL A 36 4.45 -5.40 -8.33
C VAL A 36 3.60 -6.35 -7.49
N LEU A 37 2.30 -6.06 -7.32
CA LEU A 37 1.37 -6.93 -6.58
C LEU A 37 1.19 -8.29 -7.26
N GLY A 38 1.14 -8.32 -8.59
CA GLY A 38 1.14 -9.55 -9.39
C GLY A 38 2.37 -10.39 -9.10
N LYS A 39 3.55 -9.77 -8.98
CA LYS A 39 4.76 -10.48 -8.60
C LYS A 39 4.71 -11.03 -7.17
N MET A 40 4.17 -10.26 -6.22
CA MET A 40 3.99 -10.73 -4.84
C MET A 40 3.00 -11.89 -4.74
N LYS A 41 1.94 -11.86 -5.56
CA LYS A 41 0.99 -12.97 -5.71
C LYS A 41 1.70 -14.24 -6.21
N GLU A 42 2.48 -14.16 -7.29
CA GLU A 42 3.25 -15.30 -7.80
C GLU A 42 4.18 -15.92 -6.74
N ILE A 43 4.85 -15.07 -5.95
CA ILE A 43 5.74 -15.52 -4.85
C ILE A 43 4.94 -16.30 -3.80
N ALA A 44 3.78 -15.76 -3.39
CA ALA A 44 2.93 -16.43 -2.41
C ALA A 44 2.33 -17.74 -2.96
N GLU A 45 1.93 -17.77 -4.22
CA GLU A 45 1.41 -18.98 -4.89
C GLU A 45 2.47 -20.06 -5.01
N ALA A 46 3.71 -19.69 -5.37
CA ALA A 46 4.83 -20.62 -5.42
C ALA A 46 5.15 -21.22 -4.05
N TYR A 47 5.05 -20.43 -2.98
CA TYR A 47 5.25 -20.92 -1.61
C TYR A 47 4.11 -21.83 -1.13
N LEU A 48 2.85 -21.49 -1.43
CA LEU A 48 1.68 -22.22 -0.97
C LEU A 48 1.27 -23.41 -1.85
N GLY A 49 1.75 -23.46 -3.10
CA GLY A 49 1.37 -24.47 -4.08
C GLY A 49 -0.08 -24.37 -4.57
N LYS A 50 -0.72 -23.21 -4.40
CA LYS A 50 -2.12 -22.98 -4.79
C LYS A 50 -2.36 -21.50 -5.12
N GLU A 51 -3.45 -21.24 -5.83
CA GLU A 51 -3.88 -19.89 -6.21
C GLU A 51 -4.17 -19.01 -4.98
N VAL A 52 -3.70 -17.77 -5.01
CA VAL A 52 -3.93 -16.74 -3.98
C VAL A 52 -4.89 -15.69 -4.52
N LYS A 53 -6.07 -15.61 -3.89
CA LYS A 53 -7.12 -14.68 -4.33
C LYS A 53 -7.33 -13.50 -3.39
N ASN A 54 -7.21 -13.70 -2.08
CA ASN A 54 -7.57 -12.68 -1.10
C ASN A 54 -6.32 -12.06 -0.50
N ALA A 55 -6.31 -10.73 -0.35
CA ALA A 55 -5.21 -10.00 0.25
C ALA A 55 -5.69 -8.85 1.12
N VAL A 56 -4.87 -8.49 2.11
CA VAL A 56 -4.90 -7.19 2.78
C VAL A 56 -3.68 -6.44 2.30
N VAL A 57 -3.86 -5.17 1.92
CA VAL A 57 -2.77 -4.33 1.41
C VAL A 57 -2.61 -3.14 2.34
N THR A 58 -1.36 -2.82 2.71
CA THR A 58 -1.03 -1.70 3.58
C THR A 58 -0.79 -0.43 2.77
N VAL A 59 -1.05 0.73 3.37
CA VAL A 59 -0.73 2.05 2.82
C VAL A 59 -0.23 2.99 3.92
N PRO A 60 0.49 4.06 3.59
CA PRO A 60 0.85 5.09 4.58
C PRO A 60 -0.40 5.69 5.25
N ALA A 61 -0.29 6.05 6.54
CA ALA A 61 -1.43 6.56 7.31
C ALA A 61 -2.02 7.86 6.73
N TYR A 62 -1.18 8.71 6.11
CA TYR A 62 -1.56 9.98 5.51
C TYR A 62 -2.18 9.85 4.10
N PHE A 63 -2.33 8.64 3.55
CA PHE A 63 -2.99 8.46 2.26
C PHE A 63 -4.46 8.90 2.32
N ASN A 64 -4.85 9.72 1.36
CA ASN A 64 -6.25 10.12 1.16
C ASN A 64 -7.06 9.03 0.45
N ASP A 65 -8.38 9.24 0.35
CA ASP A 65 -9.31 8.28 -0.23
C ASP A 65 -8.98 7.91 -1.68
N SER A 66 -8.54 8.89 -2.49
CA SER A 66 -8.18 8.66 -3.89
C SER A 66 -6.95 7.74 -4.01
N GLN A 67 -5.93 7.96 -3.19
CA GLN A 67 -4.72 7.11 -3.17
C GLN A 67 -5.02 5.71 -2.63
N ARG A 68 -5.89 5.59 -1.63
CA ARG A 68 -6.37 4.30 -1.11
C ARG A 68 -7.14 3.52 -2.17
N GLN A 69 -8.01 4.20 -2.90
CA GLN A 69 -8.78 3.59 -3.99
C GLN A 69 -7.85 3.15 -5.12
N ALA A 70 -6.90 3.98 -5.56
CA ALA A 70 -5.93 3.60 -6.59
C ALA A 70 -5.09 2.37 -6.18
N THR A 71 -4.73 2.25 -4.90
CA THR A 71 -4.02 1.06 -4.38
C THR A 71 -4.92 -0.19 -4.40
N LYS A 72 -6.21 -0.04 -4.06
CA LYS A 72 -7.19 -1.12 -4.16
C LYS A 72 -7.44 -1.55 -5.61
N ASP A 73 -7.46 -0.59 -6.53
CA ASP A 73 -7.60 -0.83 -7.97
C ASP A 73 -6.37 -1.58 -8.50
N ALA A 74 -5.16 -1.21 -8.07
CA ALA A 74 -3.93 -1.95 -8.39
C ALA A 74 -4.02 -3.43 -7.96
N GLY A 75 -4.54 -3.71 -6.76
CA GLY A 75 -4.80 -5.08 -6.31
C GLY A 75 -5.83 -5.81 -7.19
N SER A 76 -6.89 -5.11 -7.60
CA SER A 76 -7.93 -5.67 -8.47
C SER A 76 -7.39 -5.99 -9.88
N ILE A 77 -6.57 -5.12 -10.46
CA ILE A 77 -5.87 -5.34 -11.74
C ILE A 77 -4.92 -6.54 -11.65
N ALA A 78 -4.27 -6.74 -10.50
CA ALA A 78 -3.43 -7.91 -10.23
C ALA A 78 -4.21 -9.22 -10.00
N GLY A 79 -5.55 -9.18 -10.05
CA GLY A 79 -6.40 -10.33 -9.81
C GLY A 79 -6.46 -10.75 -8.33
N LEU A 80 -6.36 -9.78 -7.42
CA LEU A 80 -6.54 -9.95 -5.97
C LEU A 80 -7.85 -9.31 -5.53
N ASN A 81 -8.61 -10.03 -4.72
CA ASN A 81 -9.69 -9.50 -3.90
C ASN A 81 -9.10 -8.82 -2.65
N VAL A 82 -9.04 -7.49 -2.68
CA VAL A 82 -8.52 -6.69 -1.56
C VAL A 82 -9.59 -6.58 -0.47
N LEU A 83 -9.45 -7.40 0.57
CA LEU A 83 -10.39 -7.48 1.70
C LEU A 83 -10.42 -6.18 2.50
N ARG A 84 -9.25 -5.56 2.68
CA ARG A 84 -9.10 -4.31 3.43
C ARG A 84 -7.82 -3.60 3.00
N ILE A 85 -7.89 -2.27 2.98
CA ILE A 85 -6.72 -1.40 3.03
C ILE A 85 -6.53 -0.99 4.48
N ILE A 86 -5.36 -1.25 5.05
CA ILE A 86 -5.01 -0.83 6.42
C ILE A 86 -3.81 0.08 6.42
N ASN A 87 -3.65 0.90 7.45
CA ASN A 87 -2.48 1.74 7.59
C ASN A 87 -1.27 0.89 7.95
N GLU A 88 -0.11 1.19 7.37
CA GLU A 88 1.18 0.62 7.73
C GLU A 88 1.47 0.65 9.24
N PRO A 89 1.33 1.80 9.96
CA PRO A 89 1.57 1.82 11.40
C PRO A 89 0.56 0.97 12.18
N THR A 90 -0.68 0.84 11.71
CA THR A 90 -1.66 -0.08 12.30
C THR A 90 -1.26 -1.53 12.09
N ALA A 91 -0.79 -1.90 10.88
CA ALA A 91 -0.29 -3.23 10.60
C ALA A 91 0.92 -3.59 11.48
N ALA A 92 1.84 -2.63 11.68
CA ALA A 92 2.95 -2.79 12.60
C ALA A 92 2.47 -3.03 14.04
N ALA A 93 1.54 -2.22 14.54
CA ALA A 93 0.99 -2.39 15.89
C ALA A 93 0.27 -3.74 16.09
N ILE A 94 -0.45 -4.23 15.07
CA ILE A 94 -1.04 -5.58 15.07
C ILE A 94 0.05 -6.65 15.13
N ALA A 95 1.14 -6.51 14.37
CA ALA A 95 2.22 -7.48 14.34
C ALA A 95 2.92 -7.64 15.71
N TYR A 96 2.99 -6.57 16.50
CA TYR A 96 3.49 -6.60 17.88
C TYR A 96 2.44 -7.05 18.91
N GLY A 97 1.21 -7.38 18.48
CA GLY A 97 0.12 -7.79 19.36
C GLY A 97 -0.34 -6.69 20.32
N LEU A 98 -0.23 -5.43 19.90
CA LEU A 98 -0.60 -4.28 20.73
C LEU A 98 -2.12 -4.03 20.75
N ASP A 99 -2.88 -4.73 19.92
CA ASP A 99 -4.35 -4.74 19.84
C ASP A 99 -5.03 -5.54 20.96
N GLN A 100 -4.26 -6.15 21.85
CA GLN A 100 -4.82 -6.90 22.97
C GLN A 100 -5.67 -6.00 23.87
N LYS A 101 -6.83 -6.53 24.26
CA LYS A 101 -7.77 -5.87 25.17
C LYS A 101 -7.08 -5.51 26.47
N GLY A 102 -7.22 -4.27 26.90
CA GLY A 102 -6.59 -3.72 28.09
C GLY A 102 -6.73 -2.21 28.14
N GLU A 103 -5.93 -1.59 28.98
CA GLU A 103 -5.86 -0.14 29.11
C GLU A 103 -5.45 0.53 27.79
N GLU A 104 -5.89 1.78 27.63
CA GLU A 104 -5.49 2.64 26.52
C GLU A 104 -3.96 2.74 26.44
N LYS A 105 -3.40 2.54 25.24
CA LYS A 105 -1.97 2.65 24.97
C LYS A 105 -1.70 3.68 23.90
N ASN A 106 -0.71 4.53 24.18
CA ASN A 106 -0.12 5.39 23.16
C ASN A 106 1.12 4.70 22.58
N VAL A 107 1.12 4.49 21.27
CA VAL A 107 2.15 3.75 20.54
C VAL A 107 2.74 4.66 19.49
N LEU A 108 4.04 4.91 19.58
CA LEU A 108 4.79 5.61 18.53
C LEU A 108 5.43 4.58 17.59
N ILE A 109 5.05 4.64 16.32
CA ILE A 109 5.66 3.86 15.24
C ILE A 109 6.71 4.73 14.56
N PHE A 110 7.91 4.18 14.44
CA PHE A 110 9.04 4.80 13.75
C PHE A 110 9.42 3.90 12.57
N ASP A 111 9.07 4.31 11.35
CA ASP A 111 9.36 3.57 10.12
C ASP A 111 10.44 4.30 9.33
N LEU A 112 11.66 3.74 9.31
CA LEU A 112 12.81 4.27 8.59
C LEU A 112 13.18 3.32 7.46
N GLY A 113 12.57 3.56 6.30
CA GLY A 113 12.81 2.82 5.08
C GLY A 113 14.04 3.30 4.30
N GLY A 114 14.26 2.71 3.13
CA GLY A 114 15.38 3.08 2.26
C GLY A 114 15.23 4.42 1.54
N GLY A 115 14.02 4.98 1.48
CA GLY A 115 13.73 6.24 0.77
C GLY A 115 12.61 7.09 1.39
N THR A 116 11.98 6.62 2.46
CA THR A 116 10.96 7.35 3.23
C THR A 116 11.27 7.20 4.71
N PHE A 117 10.81 8.17 5.48
CA PHE A 117 10.85 8.16 6.93
C PHE A 117 9.50 8.66 7.42
N ASP A 118 8.78 7.80 8.12
CA ASP A 118 7.42 8.05 8.55
C ASP A 118 7.30 7.81 10.06
N VAL A 119 6.74 8.78 10.78
CA VAL A 119 6.45 8.65 12.21
C VAL A 119 4.96 8.74 12.42
N SER A 120 4.38 7.81 13.18
CA SER A 120 2.96 7.83 13.52
C SER A 120 2.75 7.61 15.01
N LEU A 121 1.93 8.44 15.64
CA LEU A 121 1.43 8.22 17.01
C LEU A 121 0.03 7.64 16.92
N LEU A 122 -0.16 6.46 17.51
CA LEU A 122 -1.43 5.76 17.58
C LEU A 122 -1.93 5.72 19.03
N THR A 123 -3.23 5.82 19.20
CA THR A 123 -3.92 5.42 20.43
C THR A 123 -4.63 4.09 20.15
N ILE A 124 -4.46 3.13 21.05
CA ILE A 124 -5.06 1.80 20.96
C ILE A 124 -5.88 1.54 22.21
N GLU A 125 -7.18 1.30 22.03
CA GLU A 125 -8.12 0.99 23.11
C GLU A 125 -9.09 -0.09 22.64
N GLU A 126 -9.24 -1.17 23.41
CA GLU A 126 -10.12 -2.31 23.09
C GLU A 126 -9.99 -2.88 21.66
N GLY A 127 -8.80 -2.79 21.06
CA GLY A 127 -8.52 -3.25 19.68
C GLY A 127 -8.95 -2.25 18.59
N ILE A 128 -9.41 -1.07 18.97
CA ILE A 128 -9.64 0.08 18.08
C ILE A 128 -8.32 0.85 17.98
N PHE A 129 -7.96 1.24 16.76
CA PHE A 129 -6.76 2.00 16.45
C PHE A 129 -7.14 3.38 15.93
N GLU A 130 -6.63 4.42 16.59
CA GLU A 130 -6.80 5.80 16.15
C GLU A 130 -5.43 6.42 15.86
N VAL A 131 -5.30 7.05 14.69
CA VAL A 131 -4.09 7.79 14.32
C VAL A 131 -4.20 9.20 14.89
N GLN A 132 -3.36 9.54 15.86
CA GLN A 132 -3.35 10.84 16.52
C GLN A 132 -2.51 11.87 15.75
N ALA A 133 -1.37 11.44 15.22
CA ALA A 133 -0.46 12.30 14.48
C ALA A 133 0.40 11.48 13.51
N THR A 134 0.79 12.11 12.40
CA THR A 134 1.73 11.59 11.42
C THR A 134 2.72 12.68 11.02
N ALA A 135 3.99 12.33 10.81
CA ALA A 135 5.04 13.22 10.33
C ALA A 135 5.90 12.55 9.27
#